data_AF-A0A9W8AVY4-F1
#
_entry.id   AF-A0A9W8AVY4-F1
#
_cell.length_a   1.000
_cell.length_b   1.000
_cell.length_c   1.000
_cell.angle_alpha   90.00
_cell.angle_beta   90.00
_cell.angle_gamma   90.00
#
_symmetry.space_group_name_H-M   'P 1'
#
loop_
_entity.id
_entity.type
_entity.pdbx_description
1 polymer ?
#
loop_
_entity_poly.entity_id
_entity_poly.type
_entity_poly.pdbx_seq_one_letter_code
_entity_poly.pdbx_strand_id
1 'polypeptide(L)' 'MAVVTLWVESLETHSERRFDTALTVDALKAKLEPITGIPQGAQSLALYQGQHCLASLEGHPHATLDSFPIADYCTLK' A
#
# COMPACT_ATOMS: atom_id res chain seq x y z
N MET A 1 3.45 15.96 8.77
CA MET A 1 2.96 14.63 8.37
C MET A 1 2.37 14.77 6.98
N ALA A 2 2.85 13.96 6.03
CA ALA A 2 2.42 14.01 4.64
C ALA A 2 1.40 12.91 4.40
N VAL A 3 0.36 13.23 3.64
CA VAL A 3 -0.67 12.27 3.23
C VAL A 3 -0.52 12.06 1.74
N VAL A 4 -0.50 10.80 1.32
CA VAL A 4 -0.44 10.40 -0.08
C VAL A 4 -1.74 9.72 -0.48
N THR A 5 -2.22 10.04 -1.67
CA THR A 5 -3.38 9.40 -2.27
C THR A 5 -2.90 8.19 -3.06
N LEU A 6 -3.36 6.98 -2.72
CA LEU A 6 -2.97 5.73 -3.37
C LEU A 6 -4.20 5.00 -3.89
N TRP A 7 -4.04 4.31 -5.01
CA TRP A 7 -5.02 3.36 -5.52
C TRP A 7 -4.75 2.01 -4.90
N VAL A 8 -5.73 1.45 -4.19
CA VAL A 8 -5.70 0.08 -3.73
C VAL A 8 -6.35 -0.77 -4.80
N GLU A 9 -5.58 -1.61 -5.47
CA GLU A 9 -6.07 -2.58 -6.44
C GLU A 9 -5.86 -3.99 -5.88
N SER A 10 -6.89 -4.80 -5.96
CA SER A 10 -6.91 -6.22 -5.63
C SER A 10 -7.84 -6.90 -6.62
N LEU A 11 -7.83 -8.24 -6.66
CA LEU A 11 -8.61 -9.04 -7.61
C LEU A 11 -10.07 -8.56 -7.80
N GLU A 12 -10.72 -8.11 -6.72
CA GLU A 12 -12.12 -7.68 -6.74
C GLU A 12 -12.34 -6.24 -6.28
N THR A 13 -11.28 -5.52 -5.89
CA THR A 13 -11.42 -4.18 -5.29
C THR A 13 -10.46 -3.21 -5.95
N HIS A 14 -11.00 -2.11 -6.46
CA HIS A 14 -10.20 -0.96 -6.90
C HIS A 14 -10.74 0.28 -6.21
N SER A 15 -9.96 0.89 -5.33
CA SER A 15 -10.41 2.01 -4.49
C SER A 15 -9.30 3.02 -4.26
N GLU A 16 -9.58 4.30 -4.53
CA GLU A 16 -8.70 5.40 -4.14
C GLU A 16 -8.78 5.61 -2.62
N ARG A 17 -7.63 5.65 -1.95
CA ARG A 17 -7.55 5.85 -0.50
C ARG A 17 -6.35 6.71 -0.15
N ARG A 18 -6.54 7.53 0.89
CA ARG A 18 -5.48 8.39 1.43
C ARG A 18 -4.82 7.72 2.63
N PHE A 19 -3.50 7.66 2.60
CA PHE A 19 -2.69 7.10 3.66
C PHE A 19 -1.66 8.12 4.13
N ASP A 20 -1.40 8.13 5.43
CA ASP A 20 -0.31 8.93 5.98
C ASP A 20 1.03 8.25 5.67
N THR A 21 2.04 9.01 5.23
CA THR A 21 3.35 8.47 4.86
C THR A 21 4.11 7.90 6.06
N ALA A 22 3.75 8.30 7.29
CA ALA A 22 4.32 7.74 8.51
C ALA A 22 3.67 6.40 8.92
N LEU A 23 2.65 5.92 8.19
CA LEU A 23 2.12 4.58 8.39
C LEU A 23 3.17 3.54 8.01
N THR A 24 3.28 2.50 8.83
CA THR A 24 4.07 1.32 8.50
C THR A 24 3.33 0.43 7.52
N VAL A 25 4.08 -0.40 6.79
CA VAL A 25 3.51 -1.42 5.89
C VAL A 25 2.55 -2.34 6.67
N ASP A 26 2.90 -2.71 7.91
CA ASP A 26 2.06 -3.53 8.76
C ASP A 26 0.70 -2.87 9.06
N ALA A 27 0.72 -1.60 9.47
CA ALA A 27 -0.50 -0.83 9.73
C ALA A 27 -1.32 -0.59 8.46
N LEU A 28 -0.67 -0.44 7.31
CA LEU A 28 -1.32 -0.37 6.00
C LEU A 28 -2.07 -1.68 5.72
N LYS A 29 -1.41 -2.84 5.87
CA LYS A 29 -2.04 -4.16 5.66
C LYS A 29 -3.22 -4.40 6.59
N ALA A 30 -3.10 -4.03 7.87
CA ALA A 30 -4.20 -4.10 8.82
C ALA A 30 -5.41 -3.26 8.37
N LYS A 31 -5.18 -2.10 7.74
CA LYS A 31 -6.25 -1.27 7.15
C LYS A 31 -6.82 -1.86 5.88
N LEU A 32 -6.01 -2.56 5.08
CA LEU A 32 -6.41 -3.24 3.84
C LEU A 32 -7.23 -4.50 4.09
N GLU A 33 -7.00 -5.20 5.19
CA GLU A 33 -7.71 -6.44 5.54
C GLU A 33 -9.25 -6.33 5.49
N PRO A 34 -9.91 -5.34 6.13
CA PRO A 34 -11.36 -5.17 6.01
C PRO A 34 -11.84 -4.65 4.65
N ILE A 35 -10.92 -4.23 3.77
CA ILE A 35 -11.22 -3.66 2.45
C ILE A 35 -11.17 -4.76 1.38
N THR A 36 -10.11 -5.55 1.40
CA THR A 36 -9.83 -6.61 0.43
C THR A 36 -10.33 -7.97 0.90
N GLY A 37 -10.58 -8.14 2.20
CA GLY A 37 -10.91 -9.42 2.82
C GLY A 37 -9.71 -10.36 2.96
N ILE A 38 -8.50 -9.93 2.61
CA ILE A 38 -7.28 -10.74 2.65
C ILE A 38 -6.60 -10.52 4.01
N PRO A 39 -6.25 -11.57 4.77
CA PRO A 39 -5.59 -11.40 6.06
C PRO A 39 -4.20 -10.78 5.90
N GLN A 40 -3.79 -9.89 6.81
CA GLN A 40 -2.52 -9.16 6.79
C GLN A 40 -1.29 -10.04 6.50
N GLY A 41 -1.25 -11.26 7.05
CA GLY A 41 -0.15 -12.20 6.85
C GLY A 41 -0.10 -12.84 5.45
N ALA A 42 -1.22 -12.86 4.73
CA ALA A 42 -1.30 -13.37 3.36
C ALA A 42 -1.34 -12.25 2.30
N GLN A 43 -1.41 -10.99 2.72
CA GLN A 43 -1.33 -9.84 1.81
C GLN A 43 0.11 -9.65 1.33
N SER A 44 0.32 -9.76 0.02
CA SER A 44 1.50 -9.19 -0.65
C SER A 44 1.14 -7.81 -1.15
N LEU A 45 2.02 -6.84 -0.90
CA LEU A 45 1.84 -5.47 -1.36
C LEU A 45 3.07 -5.07 -2.16
N ALA A 46 2.84 -4.61 -3.37
CA ALA A 46 3.84 -3.99 -4.21
C ALA A 46 3.34 -2.62 -4.70
N LEU A 47 4.27 -1.67 -4.73
CA LEU A 47 4.03 -0.30 -5.15
C LEU A 47 4.27 -0.21 -6.65
N TYR A 48 3.24 0.24 -7.37
CA TYR A 48 3.27 0.47 -8.80
C TYR A 48 3.01 1.94 -9.11
N GLN A 49 3.60 2.41 -10.20
CA GLN A 49 3.25 3.67 -10.84
C GLN A 49 2.98 3.41 -12.32
N GLY A 50 1.70 3.42 -12.68
CA GLY A 50 1.26 2.96 -14.00
C GLY A 50 1.61 1.49 -14.21
N GLN A 51 2.51 1.20 -15.15
CA GLN A 51 2.99 -0.17 -15.44
C GLN A 51 4.33 -0.51 -14.79
N HIS A 52 4.95 0.44 -14.07
CA HIS A 52 6.27 0.24 -13.47
C HIS A 52 6.13 -0.21 -12.01
N CYS A 53 6.78 -1.32 -11.64
CA CYS A 53 6.92 -1.71 -10.24
C CYS A 53 8.05 -0.89 -9.62
N LEU A 54 7.71 -0.02 -8.67
CA LEU A 54 8.67 0.86 -8.01
C LEU A 54 9.39 0.15 -6.87
N ALA A 55 8.64 -0.56 -6.03
CA ALA A 55 9.18 -1.26 -4.88
C ALA A 55 8.20 -2.32 -4.40
N SER A 56 8.72 -3.42 -3.85
CA SER A 56 7.90 -4.39 -3.14
C SER A 56 7.95 -4.09 -1.65
N LEU A 57 6.78 -4.02 -1.01
CA LEU A 57 6.64 -3.73 0.43
C LEU A 57 6.73 -5.02 1.26
N GLU A 58 6.81 -6.18 0.59
CA GLU A 58 7.00 -7.49 1.20
C GLU A 58 8.34 -7.58 1.97
N GLY A 59 8.31 -8.20 3.14
CA GLY A 59 9.51 -8.36 4.00
C GLY A 59 9.86 -7.13 4.86
N HIS A 60 9.18 -6.00 4.71
CA HIS A 60 9.46 -4.77 5.44
C HIS A 60 8.28 -4.28 6.31
N PRO A 61 7.75 -5.08 7.26
CA PRO A 61 6.54 -4.74 8.02
C PRO A 61 6.68 -3.45 8.86
N HIS A 62 7.88 -3.21 9.40
CA HIS A 62 8.17 -2.04 10.24
C HIS A 62 8.63 -0.82 9.45
N ALA A 63 8.85 -0.93 8.15
CA ALA A 63 9.21 0.23 7.33
C ALA A 63 7.98 1.12 7.13
N THR A 64 8.20 2.42 7.17
CA THR A 64 7.20 3.44 6.88
C THR A 64 7.07 3.65 5.38
N LEU A 65 5.91 4.13 4.93
CA LEU A 65 5.68 4.40 3.51
C LEU A 65 6.63 5.48 2.95
N ASP A 66 7.09 6.42 3.79
CA ASP A 66 8.07 7.44 3.39
C ASP A 66 9.44 6.89 2.99
N SER A 67 9.79 5.68 3.45
CA SER A 67 11.04 5.01 3.07
C SER A 67 11.04 4.49 1.62
N PHE A 68 9.87 4.45 0.97
CA PHE A 68 9.69 4.00 -0.40
C PHE A 68 9.46 5.21 -1.32
N PRO A 69 9.73 5.08 -2.64
CA PRO A 69 9.47 6.14 -3.63
C PRO A 69 7.97 6.29 -3.89
N ILE A 70 7.19 6.57 -2.85
CA ILE A 70 5.74 6.70 -2.90
C ILE A 70 5.33 8.10 -3.34
N ALA A 71 4.36 8.17 -4.25
CA ALA A 71 3.82 9.41 -4.76
C ALA A 71 2.29 9.33 -4.83
N ASP A 72 1.64 10.49 -4.97
CA ASP A 72 0.21 10.53 -5.23
C ASP A 72 -0.14 9.78 -6.52
N TYR A 73 -1.26 9.06 -6.45
CA TYR A 73 -1.83 8.21 -7.49
C TYR A 73 -1.00 6.97 -7.84
N CYS A 74 -0.06 6.57 -6.98
CA CYS A 74 0.54 5.24 -7.06
C CYS A 74 -0.50 4.14 -6.77
N THR A 75 -0.31 2.96 -7.34
CA THR A 75 -1.18 1.79 -7.16
C THR A 75 -0.51 0.75 -6.26
N LEU A 76 -1.21 0.32 -5.23
CA LEU A 76 -0.87 -0.83 -4.39
C LEU A 76 -1.56 -2.06 -4.98
N LYS A 77 -0.78 -3.10 -5.30
CA LYS A 77 -1.26 -4.38 -5.81
C LYS A 77 -0.74 -5.53 -4.97
#